data_AF-A0A432I7Q7-F1
#
_entry.id   AF-A0A432I7Q7-F1
#
_cell.length_a   1.000
_cell.length_b   1.000
_cell.length_c   1.000
_cell.angle_alpha   90.00
_cell.angle_beta   90.00
_cell.angle_gamma   90.00
#
_symmetry.space_group_name_H-M   'P 1'
#
loop_
_entity.id
_entity.type
_entity.pdbx_description
1 polymer ?
#
loop_
_entity_poly.entity_id
_entity_poly.type
_entity_poly.pdbx_seq_one_letter_code
_entity_poly.pdbx_strand_id
1 'polypeptide(L)'
;MRDKIYLGLVHYPVYNRNQETVATSVTNFDIHDISRSCSTYDVKGYHIITPVDAQIELTSRVIGYWKDGLGGKYNKDREEAFTNTYVTESIEKAIEEIEKVEGKKPVVIT
;
A
#
# COMPACT_ATOMS: atom_id res chain seq x y z
N MET A 1 16.96 11.93 9.86
CA MET A 1 15.86 11.78 8.89
C MET A 1 14.80 10.86 9.53
N ARG A 2 13.59 10.74 8.98
CA ARG A 2 12.54 9.88 9.54
C ARG A 2 12.44 8.58 8.73
N ASP A 3 13.44 7.73 8.90
CA ASP A 3 13.78 6.65 7.95
C ASP A 3 12.93 5.37 8.12
N LYS A 4 11.92 5.40 9.00
CA LYS A 4 11.12 4.23 9.42
C LYS A 4 9.63 4.55 9.52
N ILE A 5 9.14 5.35 8.58
CA ILE A 5 7.70 5.63 8.44
C ILE A 5 7.13 4.70 7.38
N TYR A 6 6.01 4.08 7.73
CA TYR A 6 5.21 3.25 6.85
C TYR A 6 3.78 3.78 6.84
N LEU A 7 3.06 3.58 5.74
CA LEU A 7 1.67 3.98 5.58
C LEU A 7 0.81 2.78 5.21
N GLY A 8 -0.34 2.63 5.85
CA GLY A 8 -1.35 1.61 5.50
C GLY A 8 -2.65 2.26 5.04
N LEU A 9 -3.07 2.01 3.79
CA LEU A 9 -4.43 2.33 3.34
C LEU A 9 -5.32 1.12 3.59
N VAL A 10 -6.21 1.25 4.58
CA VAL A 10 -7.07 0.15 5.05
C VAL A 10 -8.37 0.13 4.27
N HIS A 11 -8.60 -0.94 3.51
CA HIS A 11 -9.90 -1.23 2.88
C HIS A 11 -10.75 -2.21 3.68
N TYR A 12 -10.17 -2.92 4.64
CA TYR A 12 -10.86 -3.71 5.67
C TYR A 12 -9.96 -3.85 6.91
N PRO A 13 -10.52 -3.79 8.13
CA PRO A 13 -11.92 -3.48 8.44
C PRO A 13 -12.19 -1.97 8.39
N VAL A 14 -13.25 -1.55 7.67
CA VAL A 14 -13.70 -0.14 7.64
C VAL A 14 -15.22 -0.05 7.81
N TYR A 15 -15.71 1.11 8.28
CA TYR A 15 -17.14 1.33 8.44
C TYR A 15 -17.80 1.81 7.15
N ASN A 16 -18.95 1.22 6.82
CA ASN A 16 -19.87 1.81 5.86
C ASN A 16 -20.74 2.90 6.52
N ARG A 17 -21.64 3.52 5.75
CA ARG A 17 -22.58 4.55 6.23
C ARG A 17 -23.53 4.08 7.35
N ASN A 18 -23.71 2.77 7.51
CA ASN A 18 -24.54 2.15 8.54
C ASN A 18 -23.71 1.74 9.78
N GLN A 19 -22.42 2.09 9.85
CA GLN A 19 -21.47 1.66 10.89
C GLN A 19 -21.22 0.14 10.92
N GLU A 20 -21.49 -0.55 9.81
CA GLU A 20 -21.16 -1.97 9.65
C GLU A 20 -19.71 -2.09 9.17
N THR A 21 -18.99 -3.06 9.70
CA THR A 21 -17.63 -3.39 9.23
C THR A 21 -17.72 -4.09 7.87
N VAL A 22 -17.11 -3.48 6.85
CA VAL A 22 -17.12 -3.97 5.48
C VAL A 22 -15.72 -3.92 4.86
N ALA A 23 -15.54 -4.64 3.75
CA ALA A 23 -14.42 -4.44 2.84
C ALA A 23 -14.83 -3.47 1.73
N THR A 24 -13.99 -2.48 1.45
CA THR A 24 -14.19 -1.52 0.36
C THR A 24 -13.32 -1.86 -0.85
N SER A 25 -13.70 -1.34 -2.02
CA SER A 25 -12.90 -1.49 -3.24
C SER A 25 -11.68 -0.58 -3.19
N VAL A 26 -10.55 -1.07 -3.70
CA VAL A 26 -9.36 -0.27 -3.94
C VAL A 26 -9.62 0.60 -5.17
N THR A 27 -9.45 1.91 -5.04
CA THR A 27 -9.55 2.79 -6.21
C THR A 27 -8.18 2.91 -6.86
N ASN A 28 -8.12 2.86 -8.20
CA ASN A 28 -6.86 3.01 -8.92
C ASN A 28 -6.20 4.37 -8.63
N PHE A 29 -7.01 5.40 -8.36
CA PHE A 29 -6.50 6.74 -8.05
C PHE A 29 -5.72 6.77 -6.74
N ASP A 30 -6.21 6.11 -5.69
CA ASP A 30 -5.52 6.05 -4.39
C ASP A 30 -4.18 5.33 -4.49
N ILE A 31 -4.08 4.28 -5.33
CA ILE A 31 -2.81 3.61 -5.61
C ILE A 31 -1.79 4.64 -6.11
N HIS A 32 -2.12 5.37 -7.18
CA HIS A 32 -1.21 6.33 -7.78
C HIS A 32 -0.89 7.53 -6.88
N ASP A 33 -1.90 8.09 -6.23
CA ASP A 33 -1.76 9.36 -5.53
C ASP A 33 -0.94 9.21 -4.26
N ILE A 34 -1.24 8.16 -3.50
CA ILE A 34 -0.56 7.90 -2.23
C ILE A 34 0.83 7.32 -2.48
N SER A 35 1.05 6.48 -3.50
CA SER A 35 2.40 6.03 -3.88
C SER A 35 3.34 7.21 -4.17
N ARG A 36 2.86 8.22 -4.92
CA ARG A 36 3.66 9.43 -5.20
C ARG A 36 3.90 10.28 -3.96
N SER A 37 2.88 10.42 -3.11
CA SER A 37 3.02 11.14 -1.84
C SER A 37 4.04 10.45 -0.93
N CYS A 38 3.99 9.11 -0.84
CA CYS A 38 4.96 8.32 -0.08
C CYS A 38 6.38 8.52 -0.58
N SER A 39 6.60 8.48 -1.90
CA SER A 39 7.91 8.78 -2.49
C SER A 39 8.39 10.21 -2.23
N THR A 40 7.48 11.20 -2.28
CA THR A 40 7.82 12.61 -2.03
C THR A 40 8.31 12.86 -0.59
N TYR A 41 7.72 12.17 0.39
CA TYR A 41 8.01 12.34 1.81
C TYR A 41 8.95 11.27 2.39
N ASP A 42 9.56 10.45 1.54
CA ASP A 42 10.47 9.35 1.92
C ASP A 42 9.82 8.36 2.91
N VAL A 43 8.53 8.06 2.68
CA VAL A 43 7.83 6.97 3.37
C VAL A 43 8.39 5.65 2.84
N LYS A 44 8.90 4.83 3.75
CA LYS A 44 9.66 3.62 3.43
C LYS A 44 8.81 2.51 2.82
N GLY A 45 7.52 2.46 3.15
CA GLY A 45 6.61 1.48 2.57
C GLY A 45 5.15 1.92 2.64
N TYR A 46 4.43 1.71 1.55
CA TYR A 46 3.00 1.94 1.42
C TYR A 46 2.28 0.60 1.25
N HIS A 47 1.45 0.22 2.21
CA HIS A 47 0.67 -1.02 2.22
C HIS A 47 -0.80 -0.72 1.91
N ILE A 48 -1.30 -1.28 0.81
CA ILE A 48 -2.73 -1.30 0.48
C ILE A 48 -3.31 -2.58 1.10
N ILE A 49 -4.17 -2.41 2.10
CA ILE A 49 -4.64 -3.49 2.97
C ILE A 49 -6.04 -3.91 2.57
N THR A 50 -6.17 -5.10 1.97
CA THR A 50 -7.47 -5.66 1.58
C THR A 50 -7.45 -7.21 1.63
N PRO A 51 -8.45 -7.86 2.22
CA PRO A 51 -8.57 -9.32 2.24
C PRO A 51 -9.29 -9.87 1.00
N VAL A 52 -9.72 -9.02 0.06
CA VAL A 52 -10.54 -9.44 -1.08
C VAL A 52 -9.63 -9.88 -2.23
N ASP A 53 -9.57 -11.18 -2.51
CA ASP A 53 -8.69 -11.77 -3.54
C ASP A 53 -8.73 -11.05 -4.89
N ALA A 54 -9.92 -10.72 -5.39
CA ALA A 54 -10.07 -10.00 -6.66
C ALA A 54 -9.46 -8.59 -6.62
N GLN A 55 -9.51 -7.91 -5.47
CA GLN A 55 -8.86 -6.61 -5.26
C GLN A 55 -7.34 -6.77 -5.13
N ILE A 56 -6.87 -7.83 -4.48
CA ILE A 56 -5.44 -8.16 -4.38
C ILE A 56 -4.86 -8.40 -5.78
N GLU A 57 -5.51 -9.23 -6.60
CA GLU A 57 -5.07 -9.53 -7.96
C GLU A 57 -5.02 -8.26 -8.81
N LEU A 58 -6.11 -7.47 -8.82
CA LEU A 58 -6.19 -6.24 -9.60
C LEU A 58 -5.11 -5.23 -9.18
N THR A 59 -4.97 -5.00 -7.88
CA THR A 59 -4.00 -4.04 -7.33
C THR A 59 -2.57 -4.48 -7.62
N SER A 60 -2.27 -5.76 -7.44
CA SER A 60 -0.94 -6.32 -7.73
C SER A 60 -0.58 -6.21 -9.21
N ARG A 61 -1.55 -6.39 -10.11
CA ARG A 61 -1.35 -6.18 -11.57
C ARG A 61 -1.05 -4.72 -11.90
N VAL A 62 -1.75 -3.77 -11.28
CA VAL A 62 -1.47 -2.33 -11.45
C VAL A 62 -0.06 -2.02 -10.96
N ILE A 63 0.30 -2.46 -9.75
CA ILE A 63 1.64 -2.19 -9.18
C ILE A 63 2.73 -2.80 -10.05
N GLY A 64 2.59 -4.08 -10.44
CA GLY A 64 3.57 -4.78 -11.27
C GLY A 64 3.76 -4.13 -12.65
N TYR A 65 2.71 -3.58 -13.25
CA TYR A 65 2.81 -2.86 -14.52
C TYR A 65 3.75 -1.64 -14.45
N TRP A 66 3.73 -0.91 -13.32
CA TRP A 66 4.57 0.27 -13.11
C TRP A 66 5.95 -0.06 -12.56
N LYS A 67 6.05 -1.10 -11.73
CA LYS A 67 7.30 -1.50 -11.07
C LYS A 67 8.25 -2.28 -11.99
N ASP A 68 7.73 -3.30 -12.68
CA ASP A 68 8.56 -4.24 -13.48
C ASP A 68 8.17 -4.24 -14.97
N GLY A 69 7.05 -3.59 -15.31
CA GLY A 69 6.46 -3.59 -16.64
C GLY A 69 6.94 -2.48 -17.57
N LEU A 70 6.28 -2.39 -18.73
CA LEU A 70 6.56 -1.34 -19.72
C LEU A 70 6.30 0.07 -19.20
N GLY A 71 5.45 0.24 -18.17
CA GLY A 71 5.06 1.53 -17.61
C GLY A 71 6.26 2.36 -17.12
N GLY A 72 7.20 1.75 -16.41
CA GLY A 72 8.41 2.42 -15.90
C GLY A 72 9.34 2.92 -17.02
N LYS A 73 9.41 2.20 -18.15
CA LYS A 73 10.16 2.63 -19.34
C LYS A 73 9.63 3.92 -19.95
N TYR A 74 8.34 4.24 -19.76
CA TYR A 74 7.73 5.48 -20.25
C TYR A 74 7.76 6.62 -19.21
N ASN A 75 7.75 6.31 -17.91
CA ASN A 75 7.77 7.32 -16.85
C ASN A 75 8.50 6.80 -15.59
N LYS A 76 9.75 7.23 -15.41
CA LYS A 76 10.61 6.82 -14.30
C LYS A 76 10.10 7.29 -12.94
N ASP A 77 9.52 8.48 -12.86
CA ASP A 77 8.96 9.00 -11.60
C ASP A 77 7.82 8.12 -11.08
N ARG A 78 7.06 7.49 -11.99
CA ARG A 78 6.02 6.52 -11.62
C ARG A 78 6.61 5.17 -11.19
N GLU A 79 7.68 4.70 -11.81
CA GLU A 79 8.37 3.49 -11.38
C GLU A 79 8.90 3.63 -9.94
N GLU A 80 9.55 4.78 -9.67
CA GLU A 80 10.09 5.09 -8.34
C GLU A 80 8.98 5.13 -7.28
N ALA A 81 7.87 5.80 -7.56
CA ALA A 81 6.73 5.87 -6.63
C ALA A 81 6.15 4.50 -6.27
N PHE A 82 6.16 3.55 -7.20
CA PHE A 82 5.58 2.21 -7.00
C PHE A 82 6.54 1.20 -6.39
N THR A 83 7.84 1.49 -6.34
CA THR A 83 8.87 0.56 -5.86
C THR A 83 8.60 0.09 -4.43
N ASN A 84 8.13 1.02 -3.57
CA ASN A 84 7.81 0.78 -2.16
C ASN A 84 6.29 0.63 -1.90
N THR A 85 5.51 0.27 -2.91
CA THR A 85 4.07 0.02 -2.78
C THR A 85 3.79 -1.49 -2.74
N TYR A 86 3.02 -1.93 -1.76
CA TYR A 86 2.74 -3.34 -1.46
C TYR A 86 1.24 -3.55 -1.28
N VAL A 87 0.78 -4.78 -1.53
CA VAL A 87 -0.57 -5.24 -1.17
C VAL A 87 -0.43 -6.23 -0.03
N THR A 88 -1.26 -6.11 0.99
CA THR A 88 -1.27 -7.00 2.15
C THR A 88 -2.71 -7.35 2.54
N GLU A 89 -2.91 -8.56 3.06
CA GLU A 89 -4.26 -9.10 3.31
C GLU A 89 -4.92 -8.51 4.57
N SER A 90 -4.12 -8.05 5.54
CA SER A 90 -4.61 -7.47 6.79
C SER A 90 -3.61 -6.48 7.41
N ILE A 91 -4.07 -5.72 8.41
CA ILE A 91 -3.24 -4.81 9.21
C ILE A 91 -2.15 -5.62 9.94
N GLU A 92 -2.51 -6.78 10.49
CA GLU A 92 -1.59 -7.67 11.19
C GLU A 92 -0.49 -8.18 10.25
N LYS A 93 -0.84 -8.52 9.01
CA LYS A 93 0.15 -8.94 8.02
C LYS A 93 1.10 -7.81 7.65
N ALA A 94 0.60 -6.60 7.45
CA ALA A 94 1.45 -5.43 7.22
C ALA A 94 2.42 -5.19 8.39
N ILE A 95 1.95 -5.29 9.63
CA ILE A 95 2.79 -5.20 10.84
C ILE A 95 3.86 -6.30 10.86
N GLU A 96 3.50 -7.54 10.53
CA GLU A 96 4.42 -8.69 10.47
C GLU A 96 5.53 -8.46 9.45
N GLU A 97 5.18 -7.98 8.24
CA GLU A 97 6.16 -7.69 7.18
C GLU A 97 7.08 -6.53 7.57
N ILE A 98 6.54 -5.47 8.20
CA ILE A 98 7.36 -4.35 8.70
C ILE A 98 8.30 -4.84 9.81
N GLU A 99 7.83 -5.67 10.74
CA GLU A 99 8.64 -6.22 11.83
C GLU A 99 9.77 -7.11 11.30
N LYS A 100 9.53 -7.91 10.27
CA LYS A 100 10.58 -8.70 9.59
C LYS A 100 11.67 -7.82 8.99
N VAL A 101 11.29 -6.71 8.37
CA VAL A 101 12.22 -5.78 7.71
C VAL A 101 13.01 -4.97 8.73
N GLU A 102 12.36 -4.51 9.80
CA GLU A 102 12.95 -3.60 10.78
C GLU A 102 13.56 -4.29 12.01
N GLY A 103 13.30 -5.59 12.19
CA GLY A 103 13.67 -6.36 13.37
C GLY A 103 12.92 -5.94 14.65
N LYS A 104 11.86 -5.12 14.52
CA LYS A 104 11.07 -4.61 15.63
C LYS A 104 9.66 -4.27 15.19
N LYS A 105 8.66 -4.66 15.99
CA LYS A 105 7.27 -4.28 15.80
C LYS A 105 7.08 -2.74 15.70
N PRO A 106 6.37 -2.22 14.68
CA PRO A 106 6.07 -0.80 14.56
C PRO A 106 5.09 -0.31 15.62
N VAL A 107 5.15 0.98 15.92
CA VAL A 107 4.09 1.67 16.66
C VAL A 107 2.99 2.03 15.68
N VAL A 108 1.76 1.56 15.95
CA VAL A 108 0.60 1.80 15.10
C VAL A 108 -0.10 3.09 15.51
N ILE A 109 -0.40 3.95 14.54
CA ILE A 109 -1.09 5.24 14.73
C ILE A 109 -2.30 5.23 13.78
N THR A 110 -3.52 5.35 14.32
CA THR A 110 -4.81 5.30 13.60
C THR A 110 -5.69 6.47 13.98
#